data_AF-A0A2B7WUB5-F1
#
_entry.id   AF-A0A2B7WUB5-F1
#
_cell.length_a   1.000
_cell.length_b   1.000
_cell.length_c   1.000
_cell.angle_alpha   90.00
_cell.angle_beta   90.00
_cell.angle_gamma   90.00
#
_symmetry.space_group_name_H-M   'P 1'
#
loop_
_entity.id
_entity.type
_entity.pdbx_description
1 polymer ?
#
loop_
_entity_poly.entity_id
_entity_poly.type
_entity_poly.pdbx_seq_one_letter_code
_entity_poly.pdbx_strand_id
1 'polypeptide(L)'
;MCNGFSSRTSQGGATAFLRPLNTEADETASNNALFDYQITLREHGTAEREAIHFYINRPTGEPAEQRQIQPCPVETFRAYWVEIHPDGDLTPSESRDALPPLHRFPLQNLSRPEDLETSPTALASMKLTTGQKKAGGNSAMRKLRLDAFEMGVIGRRMSIVNAAGMRVAEGVIGWN
;
A
#
# COMPACT_ATOMS: atom_id res chain seq x y z
N MET A 1 -6.90 12.97 -20.72
CA MET A 1 -7.10 11.51 -20.81
C MET A 1 -5.95 10.94 -21.63
N CYS A 2 -4.94 10.37 -20.98
CA CYS A 2 -3.76 9.86 -21.68
C CYS A 2 -3.96 8.37 -22.00
N ASN A 3 -4.35 8.06 -23.25
CA ASN A 3 -4.33 6.70 -23.80
C ASN A 3 -2.94 6.38 -24.36
N GLY A 4 -1.89 6.50 -23.54
CA GLY A 4 -0.52 6.23 -23.94
C GLY A 4 -0.07 4.86 -23.43
N PHE A 5 0.16 3.91 -24.34
CA PHE A 5 0.92 2.71 -24.01
C PHE A 5 2.33 3.11 -23.59
N SER A 6 2.61 3.04 -22.29
CA SER A 6 3.95 3.27 -21.74
C SER A 6 4.67 1.93 -21.60
N SER A 7 5.75 1.74 -22.34
CA SER A 7 6.69 0.62 -22.17
C SER A 7 7.63 0.80 -20.96
N ARG A 8 7.52 1.92 -20.24
CA ARG A 8 8.38 2.21 -19.09
C ARG A 8 8.02 1.26 -17.95
N THR A 9 8.99 0.47 -17.53
CA THR A 9 8.98 -0.29 -16.27
C THR A 9 9.64 0.55 -15.19
N SER A 10 9.25 0.38 -13.92
CA SER A 10 9.88 1.16 -12.86
C SER A 10 11.34 0.73 -12.70
N GLN A 11 12.27 1.68 -12.77
CA GLN A 11 13.66 1.43 -12.38
C GLN A 11 13.88 1.64 -10.86
N GLY A 12 12.91 2.24 -10.14
CA GLY A 12 13.04 2.65 -8.73
C GLY A 12 11.96 2.12 -7.78
N GLY A 13 11.03 1.31 -8.27
CA GLY A 13 9.83 0.86 -7.55
C GLY A 13 8.57 1.71 -7.81
N ALA A 14 7.53 1.49 -7.03
CA ALA A 14 6.31 2.30 -7.04
C ALA A 14 6.11 2.96 -5.68
N THR A 15 5.44 4.10 -5.63
CA THR A 15 5.13 4.80 -4.38
C THR A 15 3.66 5.22 -4.36
N ALA A 16 3.04 5.18 -3.19
CA ALA A 16 1.70 5.71 -2.98
C ALA A 16 1.71 6.56 -1.71
N PHE A 17 1.16 7.77 -1.80
CA PHE A 17 0.91 8.62 -0.65
C PHE A 17 -0.55 8.44 -0.27
N LEU A 18 -0.80 7.77 0.85
CA LEU A 18 -2.14 7.48 1.32
C LEU A 18 -2.59 8.53 2.32
N ARG A 19 -3.70 9.18 2.01
CA ARG A 19 -4.34 10.13 2.92
C ARG A 19 -5.33 9.38 3.82
N PRO A 20 -5.37 9.69 5.13
CA PRO A 20 -6.41 9.16 6.02
C PRO A 20 -7.81 9.51 5.51
N LEU A 21 -8.75 8.59 5.67
CA LEU A 21 -10.17 8.84 5.42
C LEU A 21 -10.85 9.20 6.74
N ASN A 22 -11.43 10.40 6.82
CA ASN A 22 -12.24 10.79 7.96
C ASN A 22 -13.50 9.92 7.95
N THR A 23 -13.61 9.02 8.91
CA THR A 23 -14.83 8.24 9.10
C THR A 23 -15.72 9.04 10.06
N GLU A 24 -16.88 9.50 9.59
CA GLU A 24 -17.88 10.33 10.31
C GLU A 24 -18.35 9.72 11.67
N ALA A 25 -17.95 8.49 11.99
CA ALA A 25 -18.30 7.82 13.24
C ALA A 25 -17.45 8.26 14.46
N ASP A 26 -16.44 9.12 14.28
CA ASP A 26 -15.51 9.49 15.35
C ASP A 26 -15.26 11.00 15.46
N GLU A 27 -16.34 11.78 15.55
CA GLU A 27 -16.26 13.21 15.89
C GLU A 27 -15.69 13.47 17.31
N THR A 28 -15.54 12.42 18.14
CA THR A 28 -14.96 12.52 19.50
C THR A 28 -13.49 12.09 19.59
N ALA A 29 -12.92 11.42 18.58
CA ALA A 29 -11.46 11.21 18.46
C ALA A 29 -10.79 12.14 17.44
N SER A 30 -11.38 13.32 17.24
CA SER A 30 -10.73 14.45 16.55
C SER A 30 -9.41 14.78 17.28
N ASN A 31 -8.31 14.19 16.80
CA ASN A 31 -6.91 14.64 16.86
C ASN A 31 -5.88 13.55 16.52
N ASN A 32 -6.26 12.27 16.30
CA ASN A 32 -5.26 11.17 16.23
C ASN A 32 -4.90 10.61 14.84
N ALA A 33 -5.55 11.03 13.75
CA ALA A 33 -5.24 10.52 12.40
C ALA A 33 -4.53 11.59 11.55
N LEU A 34 -3.30 11.95 11.91
CA LEU A 34 -2.62 13.13 11.35
C LEU A 34 -1.40 12.84 10.48
N PHE A 35 -1.27 11.65 9.88
CA PHE A 35 -0.14 11.37 9.00
C PHE A 35 -0.57 10.74 7.68
N ASP A 36 -0.12 11.36 6.60
CA ASP A 36 -0.07 10.73 5.29
C ASP A 36 0.93 9.56 5.34
N TYR A 37 0.53 8.38 4.87
CA TYR A 37 1.44 7.23 4.81
C TYR A 37 2.10 7.19 3.44
N GLN A 38 3.43 7.16 3.39
CA GLN A 38 4.14 6.86 2.15
C GLN A 38 4.42 5.37 2.07
N ILE A 39 3.74 4.67 1.16
CA ILE A 39 4.02 3.27 0.85
C ILE A 39 4.97 3.21 -0.33
N THR A 40 6.04 2.42 -0.23
CA THR A 40 6.90 2.12 -1.37
C THR A 40 6.92 0.63 -1.66
N LEU A 41 6.86 0.28 -2.94
CA LEU A 41 6.93 -1.08 -3.48
C LEU A 41 8.23 -1.16 -4.27
N ARG A 42 9.12 -2.09 -3.95
CA ARG A 42 10.39 -2.27 -4.69
C ARG A 42 10.54 -3.71 -5.13
N GLU A 43 10.90 -3.91 -6.38
CA GLU A 43 11.31 -5.23 -6.85
C GLU A 43 12.68 -5.58 -6.27
N HIS A 44 12.80 -6.75 -5.65
CA HIS A 44 14.05 -7.30 -5.16
C HIS A 44 14.37 -8.57 -5.95
N GLY A 45 15.30 -8.45 -6.89
CA GLY A 45 15.80 -9.58 -7.68
C GLY A 45 16.88 -10.34 -6.91
N THR A 46 16.50 -11.40 -6.21
CA THR A 46 17.47 -12.42 -5.75
C THR A 46 17.37 -13.64 -6.65
N ALA A 47 18.49 -14.34 -6.84
CA ALA A 47 18.66 -15.46 -7.79
C ALA A 47 17.58 -16.57 -7.73
N GLU A 48 16.80 -16.67 -6.65
CA GLU A 48 15.81 -17.73 -6.47
C GLU A 48 14.35 -17.33 -6.73
N ARG A 49 13.93 -16.07 -6.50
CA ARG A 49 12.56 -15.58 -6.78
C ARG A 49 12.49 -14.06 -6.87
N GLU A 50 11.74 -13.56 -7.85
CA GLU A 50 11.29 -12.17 -7.87
C GLU A 50 10.27 -11.94 -6.76
N ALA A 51 10.54 -10.96 -5.89
CA ALA A 51 9.63 -10.56 -4.83
C ALA A 51 9.53 -9.05 -4.77
N ILE A 52 8.37 -8.56 -4.31
CA ILE A 52 8.18 -7.14 -4.07
C ILE A 52 8.32 -6.88 -2.57
N HIS A 53 9.23 -6.00 -2.21
CA HIS A 53 9.36 -5.47 -0.86
C HIS A 53 8.39 -4.30 -0.72
N PHE A 54 7.54 -4.38 0.29
CA PHE A 54 6.59 -3.37 0.67
C PHE A 54 7.14 -2.64 1.89
N TYR A 55 7.17 -1.32 1.86
CA TYR A 55 7.59 -0.48 2.98
C TYR A 55 6.49 0.53 3.29
N ILE A 56 6.21 0.71 4.57
CA ILE A 56 5.45 1.85 5.09
C ILE A 56 6.47 2.84 5.62
N ASN A 57 6.45 4.07 5.15
CA ASN A 57 7.39 5.12 5.55
C ASN A 57 6.64 6.29 6.19
N ARG A 58 7.31 7.01 7.09
CA ARG A 58 6.84 8.33 7.54
C ARG A 58 6.98 9.34 6.39
N PRO A 59 6.05 10.30 6.27
CA PRO A 59 6.19 11.39 5.31
C PRO A 59 7.37 12.28 5.74
N THR A 60 8.25 12.61 4.80
CA THR A 60 9.54 13.30 5.03
C THR A 60 9.41 14.80 5.37
N GLY A 61 8.20 15.31 5.64
CA GLY A 61 7.92 16.74 5.77
C GLY A 61 7.83 17.30 7.19
N GLU A 62 7.76 16.46 8.22
CA GLU A 62 7.50 16.92 9.59
C GLU A 62 8.81 17.30 10.33
N PRO A 63 8.91 18.52 10.89
CA PRO A 63 10.08 18.96 11.64
C PRO A 63 10.27 18.09 12.90
N ALA A 64 11.54 17.86 13.25
CA ALA A 64 11.98 16.95 14.30
C ALA A 64 11.44 17.23 15.72
N GLU A 65 10.71 18.33 15.94
CA GLU A 65 10.21 18.77 17.25
C GLU A 65 8.81 18.23 17.57
N GLN A 66 8.01 17.80 16.58
CA GLN A 66 6.73 17.09 16.79
C GLN A 66 6.89 15.56 16.87
N ARG A 67 8.09 15.07 17.22
CA ARG A 67 8.39 13.66 17.48
C ARG A 67 7.70 13.07 18.72
N GLN A 68 6.73 13.76 19.33
CA GLN A 68 6.10 13.35 20.58
C GLN A 68 5.12 12.17 20.40
N ILE A 69 5.56 11.01 20.88
CA ILE A 69 4.80 10.04 21.70
C ILE A 69 3.49 9.49 21.10
N GLN A 70 3.36 9.38 19.77
CA GLN A 70 2.33 8.50 19.21
C GLN A 70 2.93 7.11 18.95
N PRO A 71 2.40 6.02 19.56
CA PRO A 71 2.91 4.68 19.34
C PRO A 71 2.85 4.34 17.86
N CYS A 72 3.95 3.78 17.35
CA CYS A 72 4.08 3.38 15.95
C CYS A 72 2.89 2.46 15.57
N PRO A 73 2.03 2.84 14.61
CA PRO A 73 0.80 2.11 14.31
C PRO A 73 1.03 0.73 13.66
N VAL A 74 2.26 0.26 13.60
CA VAL A 74 2.66 -1.00 12.97
C VAL A 74 1.95 -2.21 13.58
N GLU A 75 1.79 -2.25 14.90
CA GLU A 75 1.04 -3.36 15.54
C GLU A 75 -0.44 -3.34 15.15
N THR A 76 -1.04 -2.15 15.07
CA THR A 76 -2.40 -1.97 14.57
C THR A 76 -2.50 -2.42 13.11
N PHE A 77 -1.51 -2.07 12.28
CA PHE A 77 -1.47 -2.48 10.88
C PHE A 77 -1.39 -3.99 10.69
N ARG A 78 -0.88 -4.78 11.64
CA ARG A 78 -0.87 -6.25 11.50
C ARG A 78 -2.27 -6.85 11.37
N ALA A 79 -3.28 -6.20 11.93
CA ALA A 79 -4.68 -6.62 11.80
C ALA A 79 -5.32 -6.16 10.48
N TYR A 80 -4.62 -5.32 9.69
CA TYR A 80 -5.14 -4.67 8.50
C TYR A 80 -4.71 -5.41 7.23
N TRP A 81 -5.26 -4.99 6.10
CA TRP A 81 -4.79 -5.42 4.78
C TRP A 81 -4.72 -4.23 3.81
N VAL A 82 -3.92 -4.42 2.77
CA VAL A 82 -3.85 -3.50 1.64
C VAL A 82 -4.69 -4.06 0.51
N GLU A 83 -5.46 -3.19 -0.14
CA GLU A 83 -6.18 -3.47 -1.37
C GLU A 83 -5.65 -2.59 -2.50
N ILE A 84 -5.48 -3.16 -3.68
CA ILE A 84 -5.17 -2.42 -4.91
C ILE A 84 -6.35 -2.65 -5.86
N HIS A 85 -7.04 -1.58 -6.22
CA HIS A 85 -8.24 -1.60 -7.05
C HIS A 85 -7.90 -1.43 -8.53
N PRO A 86 -8.79 -1.82 -9.46
CA PRO A 86 -8.53 -1.68 -10.89
C PRO A 86 -8.52 -0.24 -11.39
N ASP A 87 -9.16 0.68 -10.67
CA ASP A 87 -9.23 2.11 -10.96
C ASP A 87 -8.20 2.92 -10.15
N GLY A 88 -8.01 4.19 -10.51
CA GLY A 88 -7.23 5.18 -9.76
C GLY A 88 -8.08 6.32 -9.22
N ASP A 89 -9.40 6.14 -9.14
CA ASP A 89 -10.34 7.18 -8.75
C ASP A 89 -10.46 7.22 -7.22
N LEU A 90 -10.17 8.38 -6.63
CA LEU A 90 -10.32 8.65 -5.20
C LEU A 90 -11.68 9.27 -4.86
N THR A 91 -12.54 9.52 -5.86
CA THR A 91 -13.89 10.05 -5.63
C THR A 91 -14.76 8.98 -4.95
N PRO A 92 -15.28 9.23 -3.74
CA PRO A 92 -16.12 8.25 -3.05
C PRO A 92 -17.35 7.86 -3.88
N SER A 93 -17.59 6.56 -4.07
CA SER A 93 -18.72 6.04 -4.83
C SER A 93 -18.99 4.57 -4.51
N GLU A 94 -20.26 4.24 -4.23
CA GLU A 94 -20.68 2.85 -3.93
C GLU A 94 -20.43 1.89 -5.10
N SER A 95 -20.65 2.36 -6.33
CA SER A 95 -20.46 1.51 -7.52
C SER A 95 -19.00 1.17 -7.77
N ARG A 96 -18.11 2.12 -7.51
CA ARG A 96 -16.65 1.95 -7.54
C ARG A 96 -16.21 1.00 -6.42
N ASP A 97 -16.77 1.17 -5.23
CA ASP A 97 -16.36 0.45 -4.03
C ASP A 97 -16.87 -0.99 -3.96
N ALA A 98 -17.90 -1.31 -4.75
CA ALA A 98 -18.39 -2.66 -4.95
C ALA A 98 -17.45 -3.52 -5.84
N LEU A 99 -16.49 -2.90 -6.55
CA LEU A 99 -15.57 -3.64 -7.41
C LEU A 99 -14.53 -4.42 -6.58
N PRO A 100 -14.32 -5.72 -6.86
CA PRO A 100 -13.32 -6.49 -6.14
C PRO A 100 -11.91 -5.96 -6.44
N PRO A 101 -11.01 -5.95 -5.44
CA PRO A 101 -9.64 -5.51 -5.66
C PRO A 101 -8.88 -6.48 -6.57
N LEU A 102 -7.92 -5.97 -7.35
CA LEU A 102 -7.00 -6.77 -8.15
C LEU A 102 -6.04 -7.56 -7.27
N HIS A 103 -5.59 -6.92 -6.19
CA HIS A 103 -4.68 -7.49 -5.21
C HIS A 103 -5.13 -7.17 -3.79
N ARG A 104 -4.98 -8.16 -2.91
CA ARG A 104 -5.21 -8.00 -1.47
C ARG A 104 -4.08 -8.69 -0.71
N PHE A 105 -3.45 -7.96 0.21
CA PHE A 105 -2.33 -8.44 0.99
C PHE A 105 -2.57 -8.21 2.49
N PRO A 106 -2.56 -9.25 3.34
CA PRO A 106 -2.59 -9.06 4.78
C PRO A 106 -1.28 -8.44 5.25
N LEU A 107 -1.34 -7.50 6.18
CA LEU A 107 -0.19 -6.82 6.76
C LEU A 107 0.36 -7.51 8.03
N GLN A 108 -0.08 -8.75 8.30
CA GLN A 108 0.26 -9.51 9.50
C GLN A 108 1.77 -9.69 9.71
N ASN A 109 2.53 -9.83 8.61
CA ASN A 109 3.96 -10.11 8.60
C ASN A 109 4.82 -8.85 8.45
N LEU A 110 4.33 -7.68 8.88
CA LEU A 110 5.15 -6.47 8.93
C LEU A 110 6.31 -6.64 9.92
N SER A 111 7.55 -6.41 9.50
CA SER A 111 8.72 -6.34 10.36
C SER A 111 9.00 -4.89 10.73
N ARG A 112 9.47 -4.65 11.96
CA ARG A 112 9.92 -3.32 12.36
C ARG A 112 11.29 -3.01 11.73
N PRO A 113 11.64 -1.72 11.54
CA PRO A 113 12.86 -1.31 10.86
C PRO A 113 14.11 -1.54 11.72
N GLU A 114 13.94 -1.86 13.01
CA GLU A 114 15.02 -2.27 13.91
C GLU A 114 15.82 -3.46 13.33
N ASP A 115 15.21 -4.22 12.41
CA ASP A 115 15.82 -5.33 11.66
C ASP A 115 16.29 -4.96 10.23
N LEU A 116 16.12 -3.71 9.75
CA LEU A 116 16.44 -3.27 8.39
C LEU A 116 17.27 -1.97 8.37
N GLU A 117 18.59 -2.08 8.12
CA GLU A 117 19.50 -0.93 7.92
C GLU A 117 19.23 -0.07 6.66
N THR A 118 18.08 -0.21 6.00
CA THR A 118 17.91 0.24 4.60
C THR A 118 17.11 1.53 4.39
N SER A 119 16.46 2.09 5.42
CA SER A 119 15.80 3.41 5.29
C SER A 119 15.55 4.11 6.63
N PRO A 120 16.06 5.35 6.84
CA PRO A 120 15.84 6.11 8.07
C PRO A 120 14.37 6.53 8.28
N THR A 121 13.51 6.41 7.26
CA THR A 121 12.10 6.81 7.31
C THR A 121 11.13 5.63 7.32
N ALA A 122 11.60 4.40 7.15
CA ALA A 122 10.74 3.22 7.19
C ALA A 122 10.16 3.01 8.59
N LEU A 123 8.86 2.76 8.66
CA LEU A 123 8.12 2.37 9.87
C LEU A 123 7.97 0.86 9.99
N ALA A 124 7.74 0.20 8.87
CA ALA A 124 7.69 -1.25 8.78
C ALA A 124 7.90 -1.70 7.34
N SER A 125 8.27 -2.97 7.17
CA SER A 125 8.40 -3.57 5.85
C SER A 125 7.87 -5.00 5.84
N MET A 126 7.53 -5.50 4.67
CA MET A 126 7.27 -6.93 4.49
C MET A 126 7.62 -7.36 3.06
N LYS A 127 7.92 -8.65 2.90
CA LYS A 127 8.09 -9.25 1.57
C LYS A 127 6.74 -9.73 1.07
N LEU A 128 6.25 -9.15 -0.02
CA LEU A 128 5.06 -9.64 -0.72
C LEU A 128 5.47 -10.83 -1.58
N THR A 129 5.18 -12.03 -1.10
CA THR A 129 5.28 -13.24 -1.92
C THR A 129 4.10 -13.26 -2.90
N THR A 130 4.36 -12.93 -4.14
CA THR A 130 3.37 -12.91 -5.22
C THR A 130 3.04 -14.34 -5.64
N GLY A 131 2.14 -14.99 -4.89
CA GLY A 131 1.88 -16.41 -5.07
C GLY A 131 0.75 -16.96 -4.23
N GLN A 132 -0.40 -16.28 -4.15
CA GLN A 132 -1.59 -16.94 -3.60
C GLN A 132 -2.19 -17.89 -4.65
N LYS A 133 -2.04 -19.19 -4.40
CA LYS A 133 -2.78 -20.25 -5.10
C LYS A 133 -4.25 -20.10 -4.70
N LYS A 134 -5.14 -19.78 -5.65
CA LYS A 134 -6.57 -19.96 -5.42
C LYS A 134 -6.81 -21.47 -5.26
N ALA A 135 -7.32 -21.91 -4.12
CA ALA A 135 -7.71 -23.29 -3.93
C ALA A 135 -8.87 -23.59 -4.89
N GLY A 136 -8.59 -24.34 -5.96
CA GLY A 136 -9.57 -24.76 -6.97
C GLY A 136 -9.60 -23.87 -8.21
N GLY A 137 -8.97 -24.35 -9.29
CA GLY A 137 -9.05 -23.78 -10.64
C GLY A 137 -7.70 -23.30 -11.19
N ASN A 138 -7.47 -23.53 -12.49
CA ASN A 138 -6.28 -23.13 -13.26
C ASN A 138 -6.08 -21.60 -13.31
N SER A 139 -5.84 -20.96 -12.16
CA SER A 139 -5.55 -19.54 -12.07
C SER A 139 -4.04 -19.36 -12.11
N ALA A 140 -3.55 -18.78 -13.21
CA ALA A 140 -2.18 -18.27 -13.31
C ALA A 140 -1.83 -17.47 -12.05
N MET A 141 -0.64 -17.73 -11.50
CA MET A 141 -0.07 -17.05 -10.35
C MET A 141 -0.07 -15.54 -10.63
N ARG A 142 -0.94 -14.77 -9.95
CA ARG A 142 -1.05 -13.32 -10.20
C ARG A 142 0.13 -12.60 -9.57
N LYS A 143 1.22 -12.52 -10.32
CA LYS A 143 2.40 -11.72 -9.99
C LYS A 143 1.97 -10.25 -9.88
N LEU A 144 2.31 -9.60 -8.77
CA LEU A 144 2.18 -8.15 -8.64
C LEU A 144 3.22 -7.51 -9.57
N ARG A 145 2.78 -6.63 -10.47
CA ARG A 145 3.63 -6.03 -11.51
C ARG A 145 3.75 -4.54 -11.28
N LEU A 146 4.97 -4.02 -11.14
CA LEU A 146 5.24 -2.59 -10.99
C LEU A 146 5.27 -1.91 -12.37
N ASP A 147 4.16 -1.97 -13.09
CA ASP A 147 3.97 -1.32 -14.38
C ASP A 147 2.58 -0.70 -14.53
N ALA A 148 2.34 -0.02 -15.65
CA ALA A 148 1.07 0.64 -15.97
C ALA A 148 0.16 -0.21 -16.89
N PHE A 149 0.47 -1.48 -17.12
CA PHE A 149 -0.33 -2.35 -17.99
C PHE A 149 -1.62 -2.82 -17.29
N GLU A 150 -2.43 -3.62 -18.00
CA GLU A 150 -3.75 -4.10 -17.56
C GLU A 150 -3.77 -4.78 -16.18
N MET A 151 -2.68 -5.45 -15.81
CA MET A 151 -2.50 -6.10 -14.51
C MET A 151 -1.39 -5.46 -13.65
N GLY A 152 -0.88 -4.30 -14.09
CA GLY A 152 0.07 -3.49 -13.34
C GLY A 152 -0.55 -2.86 -12.11
N VAL A 153 0.22 -2.09 -11.35
CA VAL A 153 -0.30 -1.33 -10.21
C VAL A 153 -0.19 0.18 -10.38
N ILE A 154 0.58 0.67 -11.35
CA ILE A 154 0.73 2.10 -11.56
C ILE A 154 -0.59 2.72 -12.05
N GLY A 155 -0.91 3.89 -11.50
CA GLY A 155 -2.14 4.62 -11.78
C GLY A 155 -3.38 4.07 -11.05
N ARG A 156 -3.21 3.06 -10.18
CA ARG A 156 -4.30 2.44 -9.44
C ARG A 156 -4.39 2.95 -8.02
N ARG A 157 -5.60 2.87 -7.46
CA ARG A 157 -5.90 3.19 -6.07
C ARG A 157 -5.39 2.08 -5.18
N MET A 158 -4.64 2.47 -4.17
CA MET A 158 -4.27 1.66 -3.03
C MET A 158 -5.08 2.12 -1.82
N SER A 159 -5.61 1.17 -1.06
CA SER A 159 -6.35 1.43 0.17
C SER A 159 -5.80 0.57 1.30
N ILE A 160 -5.74 1.13 2.52
CA ILE A 160 -5.57 0.36 3.74
C ILE A 160 -6.95 0.12 4.33
N VAL A 161 -7.23 -1.13 4.69
CA VAL A 161 -8.51 -1.58 5.22
C VAL A 161 -8.29 -2.19 6.59
N ASN A 162 -9.08 -1.75 7.57
CA ASN A 162 -8.98 -2.25 8.93
C ASN A 162 -9.65 -3.62 9.11
N ALA A 163 -9.54 -4.19 10.32
CA ALA A 163 -10.12 -5.49 10.65
C ALA A 163 -11.65 -5.57 10.45
N ALA A 164 -12.36 -4.44 10.52
CA ALA A 164 -13.81 -4.35 10.31
C ALA A 164 -14.20 -4.23 8.81
N GLY A 165 -13.22 -4.16 7.91
CA GLY A 165 -13.48 -3.97 6.47
C GLY A 165 -13.65 -2.52 6.05
N MET A 166 -13.39 -1.55 6.94
CA MET A 166 -13.48 -0.13 6.63
C MET A 166 -12.16 0.40 6.08
N ARG A 167 -12.20 1.20 5.00
CA ARG A 167 -11.02 1.88 4.46
C ARG A 167 -10.62 3.01 5.40
N VAL A 168 -9.36 3.01 5.80
CA VAL A 168 -8.81 4.03 6.74
C VAL A 168 -7.87 5.00 6.06
N ALA A 169 -7.32 4.64 4.90
CA ALA A 169 -6.49 5.52 4.09
C ALA A 169 -6.52 5.08 2.63
N GLU A 170 -6.37 6.02 1.70
CA GLU A 170 -6.26 5.72 0.27
C GLU A 170 -5.40 6.73 -0.50
N GLY A 171 -4.90 6.30 -1.66
CA GLY A 171 -4.07 7.11 -2.54
C GLY A 171 -3.80 6.40 -3.85
N VAL A 172 -3.20 7.10 -4.80
CA VAL A 172 -2.87 6.54 -6.11
C VAL A 172 -1.40 6.12 -6.15
N ILE A 173 -1.15 4.94 -6.70
CA ILE A 173 0.19 4.40 -6.89
C ILE A 173 0.83 5.08 -8.11
N GLY A 174 1.93 5.79 -7.88
CA GLY A 174 2.78 6.39 -8.90
C GLY A 174 4.11 5.66 -9.04
N TRP A 175 4.88 6.09 -10.04
CA TRP A 175 6.30 5.73 -10.15
C TRP A 175 7.09 6.37 -9.01
N ASN A 176 8.03 5.63 -8.43
CA ASN A 176 9.00 6.13 -7.45
C ASN A 176 10.30 6.58 -8.13
#